data_AF-A0AAN5IF97-F1
#
_entry.id   AF-A0AAN5IF97-F1
#
_cell.length_a   1.000
_cell.length_b   1.000
_cell.length_c   1.000
_cell.angle_alpha   90.00
_cell.angle_beta   90.00
_cell.angle_gamma   90.00
#
_symmetry.space_group_name_H-M   'P 1'
#
loop_
_entity.id
_entity.type
_entity.pdbx_description
1 polymer ?
#
loop_
_entity_poly.entity_id
_entity_poly.type
_entity_poly.pdbx_seq_one_letter_code
_entity_poly.pdbx_strand_id
1 'polypeptide(L)'
;NHGSRGVCYRCPHFLGRNRPLTLVCKKKSCLEQTLVMALPLEVFDYVQTILFSVLLVLTIPIASFVYAKLLFIQPFSKSFTYKLIAVNGIVTLLYCLAYIIIYQMSSFKFLYGLYKSIEDLQLVKPLSLITPFFQSLSVNSALFVSLHRVKKFSPWSESSDQVFYFIALIFSVILSLPTLADFSFFTTMYYKESDHGSSTELSPSSTVTNEISRLFTSAM
;
A
#
# COMPACT_ATOMS: atom_id res chain seq x y z
N ASN A 1 -10.80 -0.26 -29.89
CA ASN A 1 -11.98 0.53 -30.31
C ASN A 1 -13.21 0.28 -29.45
N HIS A 2 -13.16 0.64 -28.16
CA HIS A 2 -14.35 0.79 -27.32
C HIS A 2 -14.19 2.04 -26.48
N GLY A 3 -14.90 3.11 -26.84
CA GLY A 3 -14.92 4.37 -26.11
C GLY A 3 -15.94 4.32 -24.97
N SER A 4 -15.44 4.48 -23.75
CA SER A 4 -16.26 4.66 -22.55
C SER A 4 -16.95 6.03 -22.59
N ARG A 5 -18.26 6.01 -22.78
CA ARG A 5 -19.13 7.19 -22.62
C ARG A 5 -19.32 7.47 -21.14
N GLY A 6 -18.76 8.57 -20.66
CA GLY A 6 -19.10 9.12 -19.34
C GLY A 6 -20.59 9.45 -19.27
N VAL A 7 -21.31 8.81 -18.36
CA VAL A 7 -22.73 9.06 -18.12
C VAL A 7 -22.85 10.36 -17.33
N CYS A 8 -23.26 11.42 -18.02
CA CYS A 8 -23.55 12.71 -17.44
C CYS A 8 -24.99 12.67 -16.88
N TYR A 9 -25.15 12.82 -15.56
CA TYR A 9 -26.46 12.84 -14.92
C TYR A 9 -27.33 13.95 -15.51
N ARG A 10 -28.49 13.55 -16.03
CA ARG A 10 -29.45 14.40 -16.74
C ARG A 10 -30.25 15.20 -15.71
N CYS A 11 -29.98 16.50 -15.57
CA CYS A 11 -30.89 17.41 -14.86
C CYS A 11 -32.26 17.45 -15.57
N PRO A 12 -33.38 17.36 -14.85
CA PRO A 12 -34.70 17.42 -15.45
C PRO A 12 -34.99 18.80 -16.05
N HIS A 13 -35.67 18.75 -17.19
CA HIS A 13 -36.03 19.85 -18.08
C HIS A 13 -36.78 21.00 -17.39
N PHE A 14 -36.26 22.22 -17.53
CA PHE A 14 -37.07 23.44 -17.56
C PHE A 14 -37.35 23.78 -19.03
N LEU A 15 -38.62 23.74 -19.43
CA LEU A 15 -39.11 24.07 -20.76
C LEU A 15 -39.09 25.60 -20.97
N GLY A 16 -38.48 26.07 -22.07
CA GLY A 16 -38.74 27.43 -22.56
C GLY A 16 -37.70 28.02 -23.51
N ARG A 17 -38.06 28.03 -24.82
CA ARG A 17 -37.67 29.02 -25.85
C ARG A 17 -36.19 29.23 -26.22
N ASN A 18 -35.87 28.77 -27.44
CA ASN A 18 -35.08 29.43 -28.49
C ASN A 18 -33.95 30.39 -28.06
N ARG A 19 -32.71 29.89 -27.90
CA ARG A 19 -31.45 30.53 -28.35
C ARG A 19 -30.32 29.49 -28.48
N PRO A 20 -29.47 29.54 -29.53
CA PRO A 20 -28.24 28.76 -29.60
C PRO A 20 -27.09 29.58 -29.00
N LEU A 21 -26.94 29.63 -27.67
CA LEU A 21 -25.80 30.33 -27.04
C LEU A 21 -25.43 29.84 -25.63
N THR A 22 -25.96 28.72 -25.15
CA THR A 22 -25.77 28.27 -23.75
C THR A 22 -24.86 27.05 -23.57
N LEU A 23 -24.38 26.42 -24.64
CA LEU A 23 -23.49 25.25 -24.55
C LEU A 23 -22.00 25.60 -24.29
N VAL A 24 -21.58 26.84 -24.59
CA VAL A 24 -20.20 27.29 -24.36
C VAL A 24 -19.97 27.67 -22.90
N CYS A 25 -20.99 28.18 -22.20
CA CYS A 25 -20.85 28.65 -20.83
C CYS A 25 -20.74 27.51 -19.81
N LYS A 26 -21.42 26.37 -20.05
CA LYS A 26 -21.39 25.21 -19.13
C LYS A 26 -20.04 24.48 -19.14
N LYS A 27 -19.32 24.52 -20.27
CA LYS A 27 -17.97 23.94 -20.39
C LYS A 27 -16.92 24.82 -19.70
N LYS A 28 -17.07 26.15 -19.75
CA LYS A 28 -16.22 27.09 -18.99
C LYS A 28 -16.41 26.93 -17.49
N SER A 29 -17.64 26.89 -16.97
CA SER A 29 -17.87 26.73 -15.53
C SER A 29 -17.33 25.42 -14.95
N CYS A 30 -17.39 24.31 -15.71
CA CYS A 30 -16.79 23.04 -15.30
C CYS A 30 -15.24 23.10 -15.35
N LEU A 31 -14.66 23.69 -16.39
CA LEU A 31 -13.20 23.81 -16.55
C LEU A 31 -12.60 24.75 -15.48
N GLU A 32 -13.32 25.82 -15.14
CA GLU A 32 -12.92 26.81 -14.13
C GLU A 32 -13.08 26.27 -12.71
N GLN A 33 -14.14 25.50 -12.42
CA GLN A 33 -14.24 24.76 -11.14
C GLN A 33 -13.18 23.66 -11.00
N THR A 34 -12.78 22.98 -12.08
CA THR A 34 -11.71 21.97 -12.04
C THR A 34 -10.35 22.62 -11.76
N LEU A 35 -10.10 23.80 -12.33
CA LEU A 35 -8.82 24.53 -12.17
C LEU A 35 -8.68 25.15 -10.77
N VAL A 36 -9.78 25.64 -10.19
CA VAL A 36 -9.80 26.18 -8.81
C VAL A 36 -9.62 25.06 -7.76
N MET A 37 -10.01 23.81 -8.06
CA MET A 37 -9.77 22.66 -7.18
C MET A 37 -8.40 21.99 -7.37
N ALA A 38 -7.74 22.15 -8.52
CA ALA A 38 -6.44 21.53 -8.79
C ALA A 38 -5.29 22.16 -7.98
N LEU A 39 -5.29 23.50 -7.81
CA LEU A 39 -4.25 24.21 -7.08
C LEU A 39 -4.14 23.81 -5.58
N PRO A 40 -5.25 23.76 -4.80
CA PRO A 40 -5.17 23.37 -3.40
C PRO A 40 -4.84 21.88 -3.21
N LEU A 41 -5.23 21.01 -4.16
CA LEU A 41 -4.93 19.59 -4.10
C LEU A 41 -3.44 19.31 -4.33
N GLU A 42 -2.85 19.94 -5.34
CA GLU A 42 -1.41 19.81 -5.59
C GLU A 42 -0.59 20.33 -4.40
N VAL A 43 -0.95 21.48 -3.82
CA VAL A 43 -0.27 22.01 -2.63
C VAL A 43 -0.41 21.07 -1.43
N PHE A 44 -1.60 20.48 -1.22
CA PHE A 44 -1.82 19.50 -0.16
C PHE A 44 -0.95 18.26 -0.36
N ASP A 45 -0.88 17.71 -1.57
CA ASP A 45 -0.05 16.56 -1.89
C ASP A 45 1.44 16.86 -1.66
N TYR A 46 1.92 18.04 -2.05
CA TYR A 46 3.30 18.47 -1.77
C TYR A 46 3.59 18.56 -0.28
N VAL A 47 2.72 19.21 0.50
CA VAL A 47 2.88 19.34 1.95
C VAL A 47 2.86 17.98 2.63
N GLN A 48 1.92 17.11 2.25
CA GLN A 48 1.80 15.75 2.75
C GLN A 48 3.07 14.94 2.46
N THR A 49 3.62 15.06 1.25
CA THR A 49 4.84 14.36 0.83
C THR A 49 6.05 14.82 1.62
N ILE A 50 6.22 16.14 1.79
CA ILE A 50 7.33 16.71 2.57
C ILE A 50 7.20 16.23 4.02
N LEU A 51 6.01 16.28 4.60
CA LEU A 51 5.76 15.82 5.96
C LEU A 51 6.12 14.33 6.13
N PHE A 52 5.61 13.46 5.25
CA PHE A 52 5.94 12.04 5.30
C PHE A 52 7.42 11.77 5.06
N SER A 53 8.07 12.50 4.15
CA SER A 53 9.50 12.35 3.89
C SER A 53 10.34 12.71 5.12
N VAL A 54 10.06 13.85 5.76
CA VAL A 54 10.74 14.28 6.98
C VAL A 54 10.51 13.27 8.11
N LEU A 55 9.26 12.82 8.30
CA LEU A 55 8.94 11.81 9.30
C LEU A 55 9.68 10.48 9.04
N LEU A 56 9.76 10.01 7.79
CA LEU A 56 10.50 8.80 7.43
C LEU A 56 12.00 8.94 7.69
N VAL A 57 12.60 10.05 7.26
CA VAL A 57 14.03 10.34 7.46
C VAL A 57 14.40 10.35 8.94
N LEU A 58 13.48 10.79 9.82
CA LEU A 58 13.69 10.77 11.27
C LEU A 58 13.39 9.40 11.90
N THR A 59 12.28 8.76 11.51
CA THR A 59 11.81 7.52 12.15
C THR A 59 12.65 6.31 11.78
N ILE A 60 13.13 6.20 10.54
CA ILE A 60 13.96 5.07 10.09
C ILE A 60 15.24 4.92 10.94
N PRO A 61 16.11 5.94 11.10
CA PRO A 61 17.34 5.78 11.87
C PRO A 61 17.07 5.51 13.36
N ILE A 62 16.03 6.13 13.93
CA ILE A 62 15.63 5.89 15.32
C ILE A 62 15.16 4.44 15.49
N ALA A 63 14.30 3.95 14.60
CA ALA A 63 13.80 2.57 14.63
C ALA A 63 14.95 1.58 14.42
N SER A 64 15.83 1.81 13.43
CA SER A 64 17.01 0.99 13.18
C SER A 64 17.93 0.92 14.39
N PHE A 65 18.15 2.04 15.09
CA PHE A 65 18.96 2.07 16.31
C PHE A 65 18.34 1.22 17.43
N VAL A 66 17.03 1.37 17.66
CA VAL A 66 16.29 0.59 18.68
C VAL A 66 16.32 -0.90 18.35
N TYR A 67 16.07 -1.28 17.10
CA TYR A 67 16.10 -2.69 16.67
C TYR A 67 17.50 -3.29 16.75
N ALA A 68 18.53 -2.57 16.34
CA ALA A 68 19.91 -3.00 16.50
C ALA A 68 20.26 -3.24 17.99
N LYS A 69 19.82 -2.35 18.88
CA LYS A 69 20.00 -2.52 20.33
C LYS A 69 19.30 -3.78 20.85
N LEU A 70 18.06 -4.04 20.44
CA LEU A 70 17.32 -5.23 20.86
C LEU A 70 17.94 -6.54 20.35
N LEU A 71 18.53 -6.52 19.16
CA LEU A 71 19.13 -7.71 18.53
C LEU A 71 20.52 -8.04 19.08
N PHE A 72 21.37 -7.03 19.30
CA PHE A 72 22.80 -7.24 19.57
C PHE A 72 23.21 -6.96 21.02
N ILE A 73 22.58 -5.98 21.69
CA ILE A 73 23.06 -5.50 23.00
C ILE A 73 22.44 -6.31 24.15
N GLN A 74 23.29 -6.82 25.04
CA GLN A 74 22.85 -7.45 26.29
C GLN A 74 22.35 -6.37 27.28
N PRO A 75 21.35 -6.66 28.14
CA PRO A 75 20.74 -7.97 28.41
C PRO A 75 19.63 -8.38 27.43
N PHE A 76 19.16 -7.47 26.57
CA PHE A 76 18.00 -7.72 25.70
C PHE A 76 18.23 -8.84 24.68
N SER A 77 19.42 -8.91 24.10
CA SER A 77 19.77 -9.95 23.11
C SER A 77 19.79 -11.39 23.67
N LYS A 78 19.72 -11.57 25.00
CA LYS A 78 19.57 -12.90 25.61
C LYS A 78 18.15 -13.44 25.53
N SER A 79 17.14 -12.57 25.44
CA SER A 79 15.74 -13.01 25.37
C SER A 79 15.28 -13.12 23.91
N PHE A 80 14.89 -14.32 23.50
CA PHE A 80 14.31 -14.56 22.18
C PHE A 80 12.99 -13.82 21.95
N THR A 81 12.27 -13.45 23.01
CA THR A 81 11.06 -12.63 22.92
C THR A 81 11.37 -11.24 22.35
N TYR A 82 12.45 -10.59 22.82
CA TYR A 82 12.84 -9.27 22.29
C TYR A 82 13.32 -9.36 20.85
N LYS A 83 13.99 -10.45 20.46
CA LYS A 83 14.36 -10.70 19.06
C LYS A 83 13.13 -10.84 18.18
N LEU A 84 12.12 -11.59 18.62
CA LEU A 84 10.88 -11.77 17.86
C LEU A 84 10.11 -10.44 17.69
N ILE A 85 10.06 -9.61 18.74
CA ILE A 85 9.49 -8.25 18.67
C ILE A 85 10.26 -7.39 17.68
N ALA A 86 11.60 -7.42 17.72
CA ALA A 86 12.44 -6.66 16.80
C ALA A 86 12.23 -7.12 15.35
N VAL A 87 12.15 -8.42 15.08
CA VAL A 87 11.88 -8.96 13.75
C VAL A 87 10.51 -8.51 13.23
N ASN A 88 9.45 -8.62 14.04
CA ASN A 88 8.13 -8.13 13.64
C ASN A 88 8.18 -6.63 13.31
N GLY A 89 8.80 -5.81 14.17
CA GLY A 89 8.95 -4.37 13.94
C GLY A 89 9.72 -4.02 12.66
N ILE A 90 10.78 -4.79 12.35
CA ILE A 90 11.53 -4.65 11.10
C ILE A 90 10.63 -4.99 9.90
N VAL A 91 9.91 -6.11 9.94
CA VAL A 91 9.01 -6.53 8.86
C VAL A 91 7.89 -5.51 8.63
N THR A 92 7.28 -4.98 9.69
CA THR A 92 6.28 -3.91 9.58
C THR A 92 6.87 -2.65 8.95
N LEU A 93 8.09 -2.25 9.33
CA LEU A 93 8.76 -1.09 8.74
C LEU A 93 9.03 -1.31 7.24
N LEU A 94 9.52 -2.50 6.86
CA LEU A 94 9.72 -2.86 5.45
C LEU A 94 8.41 -2.85 4.66
N TYR A 95 7.32 -3.36 5.24
CA TYR A 95 5.98 -3.28 4.65
C TYR A 95 5.57 -1.82 4.39
N CYS A 96 5.70 -0.94 5.38
CA CYS A 96 5.36 0.47 5.23
C CYS A 96 6.22 1.15 4.15
N LEU A 97 7.53 0.89 4.12
CA LEU A 97 8.41 1.44 3.08
C LEU A 97 8.05 0.93 1.69
N ALA A 98 7.80 -0.38 1.54
CA ALA A 98 7.35 -0.96 0.28
C ALA A 98 6.01 -0.35 -0.16
N TYR A 99 5.06 -0.19 0.76
CA TYR A 99 3.77 0.44 0.47
C TYR A 99 3.93 1.87 -0.05
N ILE A 100 4.76 2.69 0.61
CA ILE A 100 5.02 4.06 0.19
C ILE A 100 5.68 4.08 -1.20
N ILE A 101 6.71 3.26 -1.41
CA ILE A 101 7.43 3.19 -2.69
C ILE A 101 6.54 2.67 -3.81
N ILE A 102 5.58 1.79 -3.57
CA ILE A 102 4.78 1.18 -4.65
C ILE A 102 3.51 1.98 -4.93
N TYR A 103 2.79 2.37 -3.89
CA TYR A 103 1.47 2.97 -3.99
C TYR A 103 1.49 4.50 -3.83
N GLN A 104 2.21 5.03 -2.85
CA GLN A 104 2.18 6.48 -2.59
C GLN A 104 3.02 7.26 -3.62
N MET A 105 4.19 6.71 -3.98
CA MET A 105 5.13 7.39 -4.86
C MET A 105 4.72 7.35 -6.34
N SER A 106 3.80 6.46 -6.74
CA SER A 106 3.31 6.35 -8.12
C SER A 106 2.40 7.50 -8.55
N SER A 107 1.74 8.16 -7.60
CA SER A 107 0.93 9.36 -7.86
C SER A 107 1.76 10.59 -8.24
N PHE A 108 3.08 10.60 -8.05
CA PHE A 108 3.90 11.76 -8.38
C PHE A 108 4.32 11.80 -9.85
N LYS A 109 4.00 12.93 -10.50
CA LYS A 109 4.39 13.22 -11.90
C LYS A 109 5.89 13.07 -12.16
N PHE A 110 6.76 13.42 -11.21
CA PHE A 110 8.22 13.33 -11.38
C PHE A 110 8.75 11.89 -11.46
N LEU A 111 8.01 10.91 -10.92
CA LEU A 111 8.38 9.49 -10.94
C LEU A 111 7.72 8.71 -12.08
N TYR A 112 6.89 9.36 -12.89
CA TYR A 112 6.19 8.74 -14.02
C TYR A 112 7.15 7.93 -14.91
N GLY A 113 8.31 8.48 -15.27
CA GLY A 113 9.30 7.77 -16.10
C GLY A 113 9.89 6.52 -15.45
N LEU A 114 10.05 6.51 -14.13
CA LEU A 114 10.53 5.33 -13.39
C LEU A 114 9.47 4.23 -13.41
N TYR A 115 8.21 4.55 -13.09
CA TYR A 115 7.13 3.55 -13.11
C TYR A 115 6.83 3.03 -14.50
N LYS A 116 6.92 3.88 -15.53
CA LYS A 116 6.82 3.45 -16.92
C LYS A 116 7.92 2.46 -17.29
N SER A 117 9.16 2.72 -16.85
CA SER A 117 10.27 1.78 -17.04
C SER A 117 10.05 0.45 -16.31
N ILE A 118 9.47 0.48 -15.10
CA ILE A 118 9.08 -0.73 -14.33
C ILE A 118 7.99 -1.51 -15.07
N GLU A 119 7.03 -0.82 -15.68
CA GLU A 119 5.97 -1.41 -16.50
C GLU A 119 6.52 -2.06 -17.78
N ASP A 120 7.37 -1.35 -18.51
CA ASP A 120 8.02 -1.85 -19.74
C ASP A 120 8.88 -3.10 -19.46
N LEU A 121 9.51 -3.18 -18.28
CA LEU A 121 10.29 -4.33 -17.84
C LEU A 121 9.45 -5.47 -17.23
N GLN A 122 8.12 -5.33 -17.19
CA GLN A 122 7.20 -6.30 -16.57
C GLN A 122 7.50 -6.57 -15.07
N LEU A 123 8.12 -5.62 -14.38
CA LEU A 123 8.47 -5.72 -12.97
C LEU A 123 7.32 -5.35 -12.03
N VAL A 124 6.18 -4.90 -12.56
CA VAL A 124 4.99 -4.53 -11.78
C VAL A 124 4.49 -5.69 -10.92
N LYS A 125 4.42 -6.90 -11.50
CA LYS A 125 3.94 -8.09 -10.78
C LYS A 125 4.85 -8.47 -9.60
N PRO A 126 6.17 -8.71 -9.77
CA PRO A 126 7.03 -9.04 -8.64
C PRO A 126 7.09 -7.92 -7.61
N LEU A 127 7.07 -6.64 -8.03
CA LEU A 127 7.05 -5.51 -7.11
C LEU A 127 5.77 -5.49 -6.26
N SER A 128 4.61 -5.72 -6.88
CA SER A 128 3.32 -5.77 -6.19
C SER A 128 3.16 -6.95 -5.22
N LEU A 129 3.95 -8.03 -5.37
CA LEU A 129 3.96 -9.17 -4.45
C LEU A 129 4.70 -8.87 -3.13
N ILE A 130 5.61 -7.90 -3.13
CA ILE A 130 6.43 -7.56 -1.96
C ILE A 130 5.57 -7.05 -0.81
N THR A 131 4.61 -6.18 -1.12
CA THR A 131 3.71 -5.57 -0.13
C THR A 131 2.85 -6.60 0.61
N PRO A 132 2.02 -7.44 -0.05
CA PRO A 132 1.21 -8.45 0.62
C PRO A 132 2.06 -9.51 1.33
N PHE A 133 3.26 -9.81 0.82
CA PHE A 133 4.19 -10.70 1.52
C PHE A 133 4.63 -10.14 2.88
N PHE A 134 5.15 -8.92 2.92
CA PHE A 134 5.57 -8.31 4.18
C PHE A 134 4.40 -8.04 5.12
N GLN A 135 3.22 -7.72 4.58
CA GLN A 135 1.99 -7.60 5.37
C GLN A 135 1.65 -8.92 6.07
N SER A 136 1.59 -10.02 5.32
CA SER A 136 1.28 -11.35 5.86
C SER A 136 2.35 -11.79 6.86
N LEU A 137 3.63 -11.55 6.55
CA LEU A 137 4.74 -11.86 7.45
C LEU A 137 4.68 -11.05 8.76
N SER A 138 4.26 -9.78 8.70
CA SER A 138 4.08 -8.95 9.91
C SER A 138 2.94 -9.49 10.77
N VAL A 139 1.79 -9.82 10.18
CA VAL A 139 0.64 -10.36 10.93
C VAL A 139 1.00 -11.71 11.58
N ASN A 140 1.61 -12.61 10.81
CA ASN A 140 2.00 -13.92 11.30
C ASN A 140 3.07 -13.83 12.40
N SER A 141 4.08 -12.96 12.24
CA SER A 141 5.10 -12.78 13.27
C SER A 141 4.54 -12.13 14.55
N ALA A 142 3.61 -11.17 14.44
CA ALA A 142 2.89 -10.60 15.58
C ALA A 142 2.04 -11.64 16.35
N LEU A 143 1.44 -12.59 15.63
CA LEU A 143 0.75 -13.73 16.22
C LEU A 143 1.72 -14.58 17.06
N PHE A 144 2.90 -14.91 16.54
CA PHE A 144 3.90 -15.68 17.31
C PHE A 144 4.49 -14.91 18.50
N VAL A 145 4.61 -13.59 18.41
CA VAL A 145 4.96 -12.74 19.58
C VAL A 145 3.90 -12.91 20.68
N SER A 146 2.63 -12.91 20.29
CA SER A 146 1.52 -13.08 21.23
C SER A 146 1.48 -14.49 21.82
N LEU A 147 1.67 -15.54 21.00
CA LEU A 147 1.77 -16.92 21.47
C LEU A 147 2.95 -17.13 22.42
N HIS A 148 4.11 -16.50 22.16
CA HIS A 148 5.24 -16.57 23.09
C HIS A 148 4.89 -15.97 24.46
N ARG A 149 4.13 -14.87 24.49
CA ARG A 149 3.68 -14.27 25.75
C ARG A 149 2.75 -15.23 26.51
N VAL A 150 1.81 -15.86 25.82
CA VAL A 150 0.90 -16.86 26.41
C VAL A 150 1.68 -18.08 26.90
N LYS A 151 2.67 -18.56 26.14
CA LYS A 151 3.57 -19.66 26.54
C LYS A 151 4.24 -19.37 27.89
N LYS A 152 4.72 -18.14 28.11
CA LYS A 152 5.35 -17.75 29.38
C LYS A 152 4.41 -17.79 30.59
N PHE A 153 3.11 -17.63 30.39
CA PHE A 153 2.11 -17.76 31.46
C PHE A 153 1.70 -19.21 31.72
N SER A 154 2.00 -20.14 30.80
CA SER A 154 1.65 -21.54 30.98
C SER A 154 2.72 -22.25 31.82
N PRO A 155 2.35 -22.84 32.97
CA PRO A 155 3.29 -23.58 33.82
C PRO A 155 3.77 -24.91 33.20
N TRP A 156 3.21 -25.30 32.04
CA TRP A 156 3.44 -26.60 31.40
C TRP A 156 4.51 -26.59 30.31
N SER A 157 5.15 -25.45 30.07
CA SER A 157 6.08 -25.30 28.95
C SER A 157 7.54 -25.19 29.41
N GLU A 158 8.22 -26.34 29.57
CA GLU A 158 9.69 -26.41 29.73
C GLU A 158 10.46 -26.32 28.39
N SER A 159 9.78 -26.06 27.27
CA SER A 159 10.44 -26.02 25.96
C SER A 159 11.41 -24.83 25.84
N SER A 160 12.58 -25.10 25.27
CA SER A 160 13.61 -24.08 24.98
C SER A 160 13.06 -22.93 24.14
N ASP A 161 13.20 -21.70 24.64
CA ASP A 161 12.76 -20.47 23.96
C ASP A 161 13.44 -20.27 22.59
N GLN A 162 14.65 -20.80 22.42
CA GLN A 162 15.36 -20.78 21.16
C GLN A 162 14.62 -21.58 20.07
N VAL A 163 14.15 -22.78 20.42
CA VAL A 163 13.44 -23.66 19.48
C VAL A 163 12.13 -23.00 19.06
N PHE A 164 11.39 -22.43 20.02
CA PHE A 164 10.17 -21.68 19.73
C PHE A 164 10.43 -20.53 18.76
N TYR A 165 11.52 -19.78 18.94
CA TYR A 165 11.89 -18.66 18.07
C TYR A 165 12.11 -19.09 16.62
N PHE A 166 12.89 -20.15 16.38
CA PHE A 166 13.14 -20.63 15.01
C PHE A 166 11.86 -21.18 14.36
N ILE A 167 11.06 -21.94 15.11
CA ILE A 167 9.77 -22.45 14.64
C ILE A 167 8.86 -21.27 14.26
N ALA A 168 8.74 -20.25 15.12
CA ALA A 168 7.93 -19.08 14.85
C ALA A 168 8.36 -18.35 13.56
N LEU A 169 9.66 -18.19 13.31
CA LEU A 169 10.15 -17.58 12.08
C LEU A 169 9.81 -18.40 10.83
N ILE A 170 10.09 -19.71 10.87
CA ILE A 170 9.84 -20.60 9.73
C ILE A 170 8.34 -20.67 9.43
N PHE A 171 7.51 -20.85 10.46
CA PHE A 171 6.06 -20.89 10.29
C PHE A 171 5.49 -19.55 9.82
N SER A 172 6.05 -18.41 10.25
CA SER A 172 5.60 -17.11 9.75
C SER A 172 5.81 -16.98 8.24
N VAL A 173 6.94 -17.48 7.73
CA VAL A 173 7.22 -17.49 6.29
C VAL A 173 6.28 -18.46 5.57
N ILE A 174 6.13 -19.69 6.07
CA ILE A 174 5.25 -20.71 5.48
C ILE A 174 3.80 -20.21 5.42
N LEU A 175 3.29 -19.62 6.50
CA LEU A 175 1.93 -19.08 6.57
C LEU A 175 1.72 -17.85 5.67
N SER A 176 2.81 -17.21 5.21
CA SER A 176 2.74 -16.09 4.27
C SER A 176 2.70 -16.53 2.80
N LEU A 177 3.08 -17.78 2.51
CA LEU A 177 3.08 -18.33 1.14
C LEU A 177 1.68 -18.47 0.52
N PRO A 178 0.62 -18.88 1.26
CA PRO A 178 -0.74 -18.91 0.70
C PRO A 178 -1.20 -17.54 0.21
N THR A 179 -0.92 -16.46 0.95
CA THR A 179 -1.25 -15.09 0.53
C THR A 179 -0.54 -14.71 -0.77
N LEU A 180 0.74 -15.08 -0.89
CA LEU A 180 1.52 -14.88 -2.11
C LEU A 180 0.97 -15.68 -3.29
N ALA A 181 0.60 -16.95 -3.07
CA ALA A 181 0.04 -17.81 -4.09
C ALA A 181 -1.30 -17.23 -4.58
N ASP A 182 -2.19 -16.89 -3.66
CA ASP A 182 -3.49 -16.29 -3.98
C ASP A 182 -3.33 -14.99 -4.79
N PHE A 183 -2.45 -14.09 -4.35
CA PHE A 183 -2.17 -12.86 -5.08
C PHE A 183 -1.58 -13.14 -6.48
N SER A 184 -0.63 -14.07 -6.59
CA SER A 184 0.05 -14.38 -7.86
C SER A 184 -0.87 -15.02 -8.90
N PHE A 185 -1.83 -15.84 -8.48
CA PHE A 185 -2.77 -16.53 -9.37
C PHE A 185 -4.00 -15.69 -9.71
N PHE A 186 -4.55 -14.95 -8.73
CA PHE A 186 -5.87 -14.34 -8.87
C PHE A 186 -5.84 -12.82 -9.06
N THR A 187 -4.70 -12.16 -8.85
CA THR A 187 -4.58 -10.71 -8.96
C THR A 187 -3.68 -10.31 -10.12
N THR A 188 -4.20 -9.48 -11.02
CA THR A 188 -3.42 -8.81 -12.05
C THR A 188 -3.29 -7.33 -11.70
N MET A 189 -2.05 -6.85 -11.63
CA MET A 189 -1.71 -5.46 -11.35
C MET A 189 -1.24 -4.78 -12.62
N TYR A 190 -1.77 -3.60 -12.91
CA TYR A 190 -1.34 -2.73 -14.00
C TYR A 190 -1.47 -1.27 -13.57
N TYR A 191 -0.75 -0.38 -14.25
CA TYR A 191 -0.94 1.04 -14.03
C TYR A 191 -2.01 1.56 -14.97
N LYS A 192 -2.99 2.29 -14.42
CA LYS A 192 -4.01 2.94 -15.21
C LYS A 192 -3.63 4.39 -15.40
N GLU A 193 -3.35 4.77 -16.65
CA GLU A 193 -3.17 6.16 -17.02
C GLU A 193 -4.53 6.88 -16.97
N SER A 194 -4.59 7.96 -16.20
CA SER A 194 -5.76 8.85 -16.14
C SER A 194 -5.37 10.24 -16.62
N ASP A 195 -5.93 10.64 -17.76
CA ASP A 195 -5.69 11.96 -18.37
C ASP A 195 -6.59 13.02 -17.73
N HIS A 196 -6.02 13.84 -16.83
CA HIS A 196 -6.67 15.04 -16.31
C HIS A 196 -6.17 16.28 -17.06
N GLY A 197 -6.62 16.44 -18.31
CA GLY A 197 -6.40 17.64 -19.12
C GLY A 197 -4.95 17.85 -19.59
N SER A 198 -4.09 18.41 -18.74
CA SER A 198 -2.68 18.73 -19.05
C SER A 198 -1.67 17.82 -18.34
N SER A 199 -2.11 16.92 -17.47
CA SER A 199 -1.24 15.96 -16.79
C SER A 199 -1.78 14.53 -16.85
N THR A 200 -0.88 13.61 -17.18
CA THR A 200 -1.07 12.17 -17.10
C THR A 200 -0.63 11.68 -15.73
N GLU A 201 -1.53 11.02 -14.99
CA GLU A 201 -1.22 10.39 -13.70
C GLU A 201 -1.32 8.88 -13.84
N LEU A 202 -0.35 8.15 -13.28
CA LEU A 202 -0.37 6.69 -13.21
C LEU A 202 -0.90 6.30 -11.83
N SER A 203 -2.09 5.72 -11.79
CA SER A 203 -2.60 5.13 -10.55
C SER A 203 -2.48 3.62 -10.62
N PRO A 204 -1.92 2.95 -9.61
CA PRO A 204 -1.89 1.49 -9.57
C PRO A 204 -3.33 0.97 -9.47
N SER A 205 -3.70 0.07 -10.37
CA SER A 205 -5.02 -0.56 -10.42
C SER A 205 -4.87 -2.06 -10.39
N SER A 206 -5.67 -2.71 -9.54
CA SER A 206 -5.73 -4.16 -9.44
C SER A 206 -7.03 -4.65 -10.08
N THR A 207 -6.97 -5.66 -10.94
CA THR A 207 -8.15 -6.42 -11.33
C THR A 207 -8.04 -7.83 -10.77
N VAL A 208 -9.00 -8.17 -9.92
CA VAL A 208 -9.14 -9.50 -9.32
C VAL A 208 -9.96 -10.35 -10.28
N THR A 209 -9.38 -11.43 -10.77
CA THR A 209 -9.99 -12.28 -11.81
C THR A 209 -11.09 -13.20 -11.23
N ASN A 210 -11.11 -13.38 -9.91
CA ASN A 210 -12.09 -14.22 -9.21
C ASN A 210 -13.23 -13.40 -8.59
N GLU A 211 -14.46 -13.69 -9.00
CA GLU A 211 -15.69 -13.02 -8.52
C GLU A 211 -15.90 -13.19 -7.00
N ILE A 212 -15.51 -14.33 -6.42
CA ILE A 212 -15.65 -14.59 -4.97
C ILE A 212 -14.70 -13.70 -4.17
N SER A 213 -13.44 -13.61 -4.58
CA SER A 213 -12.45 -12.75 -3.92
C SER A 213 -12.82 -11.28 -4.04
N ARG A 214 -13.40 -10.88 -5.19
CA ARG A 214 -13.89 -9.51 -5.43
C ARG A 214 -15.03 -9.12 -4.49
N LEU A 215 -15.94 -10.04 -4.16
CA LEU A 215 -17.00 -9.80 -3.17
C LEU A 215 -16.42 -9.50 -1.78
N PHE A 216 -15.41 -10.26 -1.35
CA PHE A 216 -14.73 -10.02 -0.07
C PHE A 216 -13.94 -8.70 -0.05
N THR A 217 -13.27 -8.33 -1.15
CA THR A 217 -12.53 -7.05 -1.23
C THR A 217 -13.46 -5.84 -1.29
N SER A 218 -14.68 -5.97 -1.83
CA SER A 218 -15.67 -4.87 -1.86
C SER A 218 -16.46 -4.69 -0.55
N ALA A 219 -16.38 -5.65 0.36
CA ALA A 219 -17.10 -5.65 1.62
C ALA A 219 -16.25 -5.17 2.82
N MET A 220 -14.93 -5.06 2.64
CA MET A 220 -13.99 -4.40 3.57
C MET A 220 -13.77 -2.95 3.15
#